data_AF-A0A7Y8F3V2-F1
#
_entry.id   AF-A0A7Y8F3V2-F1
#
_cell.length_a   1.000
_cell.length_b   1.000
_cell.length_c   1.000
_cell.angle_alpha   90.00
_cell.angle_beta   90.00
_cell.angle_gamma   90.00
#
_symmetry.space_group_name_H-M   'P 1'
#
loop_
_entity.id
_entity.type
_entity.pdbx_description
1 polymer ?
#
loop_
_entity_poly.entity_id
_entity_poly.type
_entity_poly.pdbx_seq_one_letter_code
_entity_poly.pdbx_strand_id
1 'polypeptide(L)'
;AGSGPGAGDGPPRLIQGPTKDQLRRLHPREAFRQRLNGSARIACRIRLDSRLENCRVVDEAPPGRGFGEAALAASGYFRFRPPTRDGRPVEGREITVGVEFMP
;
A
#
# COMPACT_ATOMS: atom_id res chain seq x y z
N ALA A 1 -10.17 15.31 -35.68
CA ALA A 1 -10.32 13.90 -35.28
C ALA A 1 -9.64 13.73 -33.92
N GLY A 2 -10.39 13.43 -32.86
CA GLY A 2 -9.83 13.17 -31.54
C GLY A 2 -10.35 11.83 -31.06
N SER A 3 -9.55 10.78 -31.20
CA SER A 3 -9.98 9.39 -30.97
C SER A 3 -9.09 8.69 -29.94
N GLY A 4 -9.62 8.61 -28.71
CA GLY A 4 -9.41 7.55 -27.71
C GLY A 4 -8.01 7.33 -27.12
N PRO A 5 -7.75 7.61 -25.83
CA PRO A 5 -6.57 7.06 -25.16
C PRO A 5 -6.78 5.56 -25.01
N GLY A 6 -6.05 4.77 -25.81
CA GLY A 6 -6.18 3.33 -25.92
C GLY A 6 -6.21 2.64 -24.55
N ALA A 7 -7.22 1.81 -24.35
CA ALA A 7 -7.26 0.81 -23.28
C ALA A 7 -6.21 -0.28 -23.56
N GLY A 8 -4.94 0.10 -23.49
CA GLY A 8 -3.80 -0.81 -23.56
C GLY A 8 -3.43 -1.34 -22.17
N ASP A 9 -2.48 -2.26 -22.15
CA ASP A 9 -1.89 -2.79 -20.93
C ASP A 9 -1.40 -1.66 -20.04
N GLY A 10 -1.76 -1.73 -18.76
CA GLY A 10 -1.54 -0.66 -17.81
C GLY A 10 -0.89 -1.21 -16.56
N PRO A 11 0.15 -0.56 -16.01
CA PRO A 11 0.67 -0.93 -14.71
C PRO A 11 -0.41 -0.70 -13.63
N PRO A 12 -0.31 -1.38 -12.47
CA PRO A 12 -1.16 -1.08 -11.35
C PRO A 12 -1.03 0.40 -10.98
N ARG A 13 -2.14 1.05 -10.62
CA ARG A 13 -2.12 2.46 -10.22
C ARG A 13 -2.71 2.65 -8.84
N LEU A 14 -2.02 3.41 -7.99
CA LEU A 14 -2.56 3.84 -6.71
C LEU A 14 -3.74 4.79 -6.96
N ILE A 15 -4.91 4.41 -6.47
CA ILE A 15 -6.12 5.25 -6.48
C ILE A 15 -6.17 6.06 -5.18
N GLN A 16 -5.92 5.39 -4.06
CA GLN A 16 -6.00 6.00 -2.73
C GLN A 16 -5.01 5.34 -1.79
N GLY A 17 -4.26 6.15 -1.04
CA GLY A 17 -3.43 5.71 0.08
C GLY A 17 -4.03 6.11 1.43
N PRO A 18 -3.46 5.63 2.54
CA PRO A 18 -3.80 6.09 3.87
C PRO A 18 -3.47 7.58 4.05
N THR A 19 -4.33 8.27 4.79
CA THR A 19 -4.13 9.66 5.20
C THR A 19 -3.14 9.76 6.36
N LYS A 20 -2.57 10.95 6.59
CA LYS A 20 -1.69 11.19 7.74
C LYS A 20 -2.37 10.87 9.07
N ASP A 21 -3.63 11.24 9.24
CA ASP A 21 -4.37 10.94 10.48
C ASP A 21 -4.62 9.44 10.68
N GLN A 22 -4.88 8.70 9.59
CA GLN A 22 -4.98 7.24 9.66
C GLN A 22 -3.64 6.62 10.06
N LEU A 23 -2.53 7.09 9.48
CA LEU A 23 -1.18 6.61 9.83
C LEU A 23 -0.78 6.96 11.27
N ARG A 24 -1.11 8.16 11.74
CA ARG A 24 -0.87 8.57 13.15
C ARG A 24 -1.64 7.69 14.13
N ARG A 25 -2.86 7.28 13.80
CA ARG A 25 -3.65 6.34 14.62
C ARG A 25 -3.08 4.93 14.63
N LEU A 26 -2.45 4.53 13.53
CA LEU A 26 -1.79 3.22 13.39
C LEU A 26 -0.34 3.22 13.89
N HIS A 27 0.24 4.39 14.19
CA HIS A 27 1.62 4.49 14.65
C HIS A 27 1.84 3.63 15.90
N PRO A 28 2.88 2.79 15.94
CA PRO A 28 3.15 1.95 17.12
C PRO A 28 3.28 2.80 18.38
N ARG A 29 2.55 2.42 19.44
CA ARG A 29 2.47 3.21 20.69
C ARG A 29 3.84 3.39 21.34
N GLU A 30 4.66 2.34 21.34
CA GLU A 30 6.04 2.34 21.83
C GLU A 30 6.90 3.38 21.10
N ALA A 31 6.91 3.30 19.76
CA ALA A 31 7.68 4.20 18.91
C ALA A 31 7.18 5.65 19.01
N PHE A 32 5.86 5.86 19.08
CA PHE A 32 5.27 7.18 19.23
C PHE A 32 5.68 7.86 20.54
N ARG A 33 5.66 7.12 21.66
CA ARG A 33 6.13 7.64 22.97
C ARG A 33 7.60 8.04 22.93
N GLN A 34 8.40 7.32 22.16
CA GLN A 34 9.82 7.60 21.96
C GLN A 34 10.09 8.64 20.85
N ARG A 35 9.04 9.22 20.25
CA ARG A 35 9.11 10.16 19.10
C ARG A 35 9.95 9.61 17.94
N LEU A 36 9.89 8.30 17.73
CA LEU A 36 10.60 7.63 16.64
C LEU A 36 9.77 7.71 15.37
N ASN A 37 10.37 8.27 14.33
CA ASN A 37 9.93 8.04 12.97
C ASN A 37 10.31 6.63 12.52
N GLY A 38 9.58 6.13 11.54
CA GLY A 38 9.93 4.87 10.91
C GLY A 38 9.19 4.65 9.61
N SER A 39 9.57 3.60 8.92
CA SER A 39 8.91 3.17 7.70
C SER A 39 8.82 1.66 7.67
N ALA A 40 7.89 1.16 6.89
CA ALA A 40 7.80 -0.25 6.57
C ALA A 40 7.34 -0.44 5.14
N ARG A 41 7.85 -1.50 4.51
CA ARG A 41 7.41 -1.93 3.18
C ARG A 41 6.66 -3.24 3.34
N ILE A 42 5.50 -3.31 2.68
CA ILE A 42 4.67 -4.51 2.63
C ILE A 42 4.46 -4.93 1.18
N ALA A 43 4.49 -6.23 0.94
CA ALA A 43 4.14 -6.84 -0.34
C ALA A 43 2.70 -7.34 -0.27
N CYS A 44 1.85 -6.93 -1.19
CA CYS A 44 0.43 -7.26 -1.24
C CYS A 44 0.02 -7.67 -2.66
N ARG A 45 -1.07 -8.44 -2.78
CA ARG A 45 -1.72 -8.73 -4.06
C ARG A 45 -2.89 -7.77 -4.30
N ILE A 46 -3.02 -7.26 -5.52
CA ILE A 46 -4.15 -6.43 -5.92
C ILE A 46 -5.31 -7.30 -6.36
N ARG A 47 -6.48 -7.08 -5.76
CA ARG A 47 -7.76 -7.70 -6.10
C ARG A 47 -8.50 -6.90 -7.17
N LEU A 48 -9.40 -7.56 -7.90
CA LEU A 48 -10.23 -6.89 -8.92
C LEU A 48 -11.16 -5.81 -8.34
N ASP A 49 -11.52 -5.90 -7.06
CA ASP A 49 -12.30 -4.89 -6.34
C ASP A 49 -11.46 -3.68 -5.86
N SER A 50 -10.24 -3.56 -6.37
CA SER A 50 -9.26 -2.52 -6.03
C SER A 50 -8.74 -2.55 -4.60
N ARG A 51 -9.00 -3.61 -3.83
CA ARG A 51 -8.42 -3.81 -2.49
C ARG A 51 -7.11 -4.59 -2.57
N LEU A 52 -6.36 -4.54 -1.46
CA LEU A 52 -5.17 -5.36 -1.26
C LEU A 52 -5.51 -6.59 -0.41
N GLU A 53 -4.86 -7.70 -0.70
CA GLU A 53 -4.92 -8.94 0.09
C GLU A 53 -3.56 -9.60 0.19
N ASN A 54 -3.47 -10.64 1.03
CA ASN A 54 -2.26 -11.45 1.20
C ASN A 54 -1.02 -10.58 1.48
N CYS A 55 -1.23 -9.50 2.25
CA CYS A 55 -0.18 -8.56 2.60
C CYS A 55 0.80 -9.14 3.60
N ARG A 56 2.10 -8.98 3.34
CA ARG A 56 3.20 -9.41 4.21
C ARG A 56 4.23 -8.32 4.37
N VAL A 57 4.86 -8.24 5.53
CA VAL A 57 5.99 -7.31 5.76
C VAL A 57 7.19 -7.80 4.97
N VAL A 58 7.78 -6.89 4.19
CA VAL A 58 9.05 -7.10 3.49
C VAL A 58 10.20 -6.64 4.39
N ASP A 59 10.05 -5.45 4.96
CA ASP A 59 11.01 -4.85 5.88
C ASP A 59 10.36 -3.71 6.67
N GLU A 60 11.00 -3.37 7.79
CA GLU A 60 10.71 -2.21 8.60
C GLU A 60 12.00 -1.54 9.10
N ALA A 61 11.94 -0.23 9.26
CA ALA A 61 13.04 0.59 9.73
C ALA A 61 12.54 1.64 10.74
N PRO A 62 13.08 1.68 11.97
CA PRO A 62 13.98 0.70 12.57
C PRO A 62 13.33 -0.69 12.76
N PRO A 63 14.12 -1.78 12.68
CA PRO A 63 13.60 -3.14 12.90
C PRO A 63 13.21 -3.36 14.36
N GLY A 64 12.20 -4.22 14.58
CA GLY A 64 11.67 -4.58 15.89
C GLY A 64 10.83 -3.49 16.55
N ARG A 65 10.30 -2.51 15.80
CA ARG A 65 9.55 -1.36 16.34
C ARG A 65 8.05 -1.41 16.07
N GLY A 66 7.58 -2.41 15.32
CA GLY A 66 6.17 -2.62 15.00
C GLY A 66 5.65 -1.80 13.82
N PHE A 67 6.54 -1.19 13.02
CA PHE A 67 6.15 -0.44 11.82
C PHE A 67 5.59 -1.37 10.74
N GLY A 68 6.09 -2.60 10.65
CA GLY A 68 5.57 -3.63 9.75
C GLY A 68 4.12 -3.96 10.04
N GLU A 69 3.77 -4.19 11.30
CA GLU A 69 2.41 -4.48 11.75
C GLU A 69 1.47 -3.29 11.51
N ALA A 70 1.97 -2.07 11.79
CA ALA A 70 1.24 -0.84 11.49
C ALA A 70 1.00 -0.66 9.98
N ALA A 71 1.98 -1.00 9.13
CA ALA A 71 1.82 -0.97 7.68
C ALA A 71 0.82 -2.03 7.20
N LEU A 72 0.83 -3.24 7.77
CA LEU A 72 -0.19 -4.25 7.49
C LEU A 72 -1.58 -3.75 7.83
N ALA A 73 -1.77 -3.06 8.96
CA ALA A 73 -3.05 -2.42 9.28
C ALA A 73 -3.40 -1.30 8.29
N ALA A 74 -2.40 -0.54 7.81
CA ALA A 74 -2.59 0.51 6.82
C ALA A 74 -3.00 -0.03 5.44
N SER A 75 -2.67 -1.30 5.12
CA SER A 75 -3.06 -1.97 3.87
C SER A 75 -4.56 -1.87 3.56
N GLY A 76 -5.42 -1.85 4.59
CA GLY A 76 -6.87 -1.73 4.45
C GLY A 76 -7.34 -0.41 3.83
N TYR A 77 -6.54 0.66 3.92
CA TYR A 77 -6.85 1.97 3.34
C TYR A 77 -6.39 2.12 1.89
N PHE A 78 -5.45 1.28 1.44
CA PHE A 78 -4.95 1.35 0.08
C PHE A 78 -6.00 0.87 -0.92
N ARG A 79 -6.15 1.61 -2.01
CA ARG A 79 -6.92 1.22 -3.17
C ARG A 79 -6.04 1.30 -4.40
N PHE A 80 -5.95 0.21 -5.14
CA PHE A 80 -5.14 0.09 -6.35
C PHE A 80 -6.01 -0.35 -7.51
N ARG A 81 -5.90 0.33 -8.65
CA ARG A 81 -6.43 -0.19 -9.90
C ARG A 81 -5.55 -1.38 -10.33
N PRO A 82 -6.13 -2.57 -10.56
CA PRO A 82 -5.38 -3.72 -11.07
C PRO A 82 -4.69 -3.38 -12.39
N PRO A 83 -3.56 -4.05 -12.70
CA PRO A 83 -2.99 -3.95 -14.02
C PRO A 83 -3.95 -4.51 -15.06
N THR A 84 -3.93 -3.94 -16.26
CA THR A 84 -4.66 -4.48 -17.41
C THR A 84 -3.71 -5.25 -18.31
N ARG A 85 -4.19 -6.37 -18.85
CA ARG A 85 -3.57 -7.14 -19.93
C ARG A 85 -4.61 -7.39 -21.02
N ASP A 86 -4.30 -7.06 -22.25
CA ASP A 86 -5.20 -7.08 -23.41
C ASP A 86 -6.53 -6.33 -23.11
N GLY A 87 -6.43 -5.20 -22.40
CA GLY A 87 -7.57 -4.39 -21.98
C GLY A 87 -8.42 -4.99 -20.84
N ARG A 88 -8.04 -6.15 -20.29
CA ARG A 88 -8.76 -6.81 -19.19
C ARG A 88 -7.99 -6.71 -17.88
N PRO A 89 -8.64 -6.43 -16.73
CA PRO A 89 -7.96 -6.38 -15.45
C PRO A 89 -7.44 -7.77 -15.06
N VAL A 90 -6.19 -7.83 -14.61
CA VAL A 90 -5.52 -9.05 -14.15
C VAL A 90 -5.42 -9.01 -12.63
N GLU A 91 -5.96 -10.04 -11.98
CA GLU A 91 -5.89 -10.21 -10.53
C GLU A 91 -4.53 -10.78 -10.09
N GLY A 92 -4.20 -10.60 -8.80
CA GLY A 92 -3.17 -11.39 -8.14
C GLY A 92 -1.75 -10.91 -8.40
N ARG A 93 -1.58 -9.78 -9.10
CA ARG A 93 -0.27 -9.15 -9.24
C ARG A 93 0.21 -8.66 -7.87
N GLU A 94 1.38 -9.14 -7.46
CA GLU A 94 2.07 -8.66 -6.26
C GLU A 94 2.65 -7.25 -6.52
N ILE A 95 2.45 -6.36 -5.56
CA ILE A 95 3.04 -5.02 -5.49
C ILE A 95 3.69 -4.82 -4.12
N THR A 96 4.71 -3.97 -4.06
CA THR A 96 5.30 -3.53 -2.80
C THR A 96 4.94 -2.07 -2.56
N VAL A 97 4.37 -1.76 -1.40
CA VAL A 97 4.04 -0.40 -0.98
C VAL A 97 4.83 -0.04 0.26
N GLY A 98 5.37 1.18 0.28
CA GLY A 98 6.03 1.78 1.44
C GLY A 98 5.04 2.62 2.24
N VAL A 99 5.15 2.54 3.56
CA VAL A 99 4.39 3.35 4.51
C VAL A 99 5.38 4.04 5.43
N GLU A 100 5.24 5.36 5.54
CA GLU A 100 6.06 6.19 6.42
C GLU A 100 5.23 6.67 7.60
N PHE A 101 5.83 6.59 8.78
CA PHE A 101 5.24 6.96 10.05
C PHE A 101 6.04 8.10 10.67
N MET A 102 5.35 9.20 10.93
CA MET A 102 5.87 10.37 11.61
C MET A 102 5.05 10.61 12.89
N PRO A 103 5.71 10.97 14.01
CA PRO A 103 5.03 11.31 15.27
C PRO A 103 4.16 12.59 15.16
#